data_AF-A0A382LN34-F1
#
_entry.id   AF-A0A382LN34-F1
#
_cell.length_a   1.000
_cell.length_b   1.000
_cell.length_c   1.000
_cell.angle_alpha   90.00
_cell.angle_beta   90.00
_cell.angle_gamma   90.00
#
_symmetry.space_group_name_H-M   'P 1'
#
loop_
_entity.id
_entity.type
_entity.pdbx_description
1 polymer ?
#
loop_
_entity_poly.entity_id
_entity_poly.type
_entity_poly.pdbx_seq_one_letter_code
_entity_poly.pdbx_strand_id
1 'polypeptide(L)'
;LINVNLGNMPQDHHDWLHTNSIDYNEMYDQIVFSSRRLDEFFVIDHSTTTEQATGDTGGISGKGGNILYRWGNPQNYGRGTESDRMLNAQHGVNWIPINYPGENNILIFNNNPSGSSDGNSIVIELVPPVEGNGQYFISQESAFGPSEYYWSFGGDSSFFSNIQSGAFRLPNGNTLVTVTEENYLFEVDSNLQIVWEYFLDTNPNLMGATARAIKYEPNYFHFQVGDINYNYEIELFDLLLIVEIIYDNYTFLGNADLNQDGTIDETDINLLINQILQL
;
A
#
# COMPACT_ATOMS: atom_id res chain seq x y z
N LEU A 1 -15.25 -18.85 1.08
CA LEU A 1 -14.91 -19.57 -0.18
C LEU A 1 -14.91 -18.59 -1.34
N ILE A 2 -14.00 -18.76 -2.31
CA ILE A 2 -13.93 -17.97 -3.55
C ILE A 2 -14.46 -18.85 -4.69
N ASN A 3 -15.43 -18.36 -5.47
CA ASN A 3 -15.88 -19.07 -6.66
C ASN A 3 -14.94 -18.79 -7.84
N VAL A 4 -14.04 -19.73 -8.14
CA VAL A 4 -13.04 -19.61 -9.22
C VAL A 4 -13.63 -19.70 -10.63
N ASN A 5 -14.94 -19.96 -10.76
CA ASN A 5 -15.64 -19.94 -12.05
C ASN A 5 -16.26 -18.57 -12.36
N LEU A 6 -16.18 -17.62 -11.42
CA LEU A 6 -16.66 -16.25 -11.57
C LEU A 6 -15.46 -15.29 -11.61
N GLY A 7 -15.64 -14.15 -12.27
CA GLY A 7 -14.56 -13.18 -12.56
C GLY A 7 -14.15 -13.16 -14.04
N ASN A 8 -13.25 -12.23 -14.39
CA ASN A 8 -12.77 -12.01 -15.76
C ASN A 8 -11.58 -12.93 -16.09
N MET A 9 -11.89 -14.22 -16.23
CA MET A 9 -10.93 -15.31 -16.39
C MET A 9 -10.46 -15.41 -17.85
N PRO A 10 -9.15 -15.27 -18.14
CA PRO A 10 -8.64 -15.42 -19.49
C PRO A 10 -8.76 -16.88 -19.97
N GLN A 11 -9.24 -17.09 -21.21
CA GLN A 11 -9.40 -18.44 -21.78
C GLN A 11 -8.06 -19.17 -21.99
N ASP A 12 -6.97 -18.43 -22.21
CA ASP A 12 -5.66 -18.98 -22.60
C ASP A 12 -4.53 -18.70 -21.58
N HIS A 13 -4.84 -18.16 -20.40
CA HIS A 13 -3.84 -17.85 -19.38
C HIS A 13 -4.19 -18.44 -18.02
N HIS A 14 -3.18 -18.96 -17.32
CA HIS A 14 -3.32 -19.49 -15.95
C HIS A 14 -3.34 -18.39 -14.86
N ASP A 15 -3.44 -17.13 -15.26
CA ASP A 15 -3.50 -15.97 -14.37
C ASP A 15 -4.93 -15.72 -13.88
N TRP A 16 -5.34 -16.53 -12.90
CA TRP A 16 -6.72 -16.58 -12.40
C TRP A 16 -7.03 -15.56 -11.29
N LEU A 17 -6.01 -15.04 -10.60
CA LEU A 17 -6.17 -13.97 -9.61
C LEU A 17 -5.68 -12.63 -10.13
N HIS A 18 -4.50 -12.61 -10.75
CA HIS A 18 -3.77 -11.37 -11.02
C HIS A 18 -3.69 -10.49 -9.77
N THR A 19 -3.07 -11.04 -8.71
CA THR A 19 -2.84 -10.28 -7.48
C THR A 19 -1.86 -9.15 -7.74
N ASN A 20 -2.25 -7.92 -7.42
CA ASN A 20 -1.51 -6.73 -7.83
C ASN A 20 -1.17 -5.76 -6.70
N SER A 21 -1.73 -5.94 -5.50
CA SER A 21 -1.31 -5.22 -4.30
C SER A 21 -1.41 -6.11 -3.08
N ILE A 22 -0.55 -5.81 -2.11
CA ILE A 22 -0.59 -6.32 -0.75
C ILE A 22 -0.27 -5.15 0.17
N ASP A 23 -0.95 -5.08 1.30
CA ASP A 23 -0.65 -4.13 2.36
C ASP A 23 -0.93 -4.76 3.72
N TYR A 24 -0.32 -4.22 4.78
CA TYR A 24 -0.37 -4.75 6.13
C TYR A 24 -0.96 -3.71 7.09
N ASN A 25 -1.96 -4.13 7.87
CA ASN A 25 -2.54 -3.34 8.94
C ASN A 25 -2.00 -3.84 10.29
N GLU A 26 -1.10 -3.07 10.88
CA GLU A 26 -0.48 -3.38 12.17
C GLU A 26 -1.45 -3.29 13.35
N MET A 27 -2.50 -2.46 13.25
CA MET A 27 -3.47 -2.29 14.34
C MET A 27 -4.25 -3.57 14.62
N TYR A 28 -4.56 -4.33 13.57
CA TYR A 28 -5.35 -5.56 13.66
C TYR A 28 -4.57 -6.84 13.32
N ASP A 29 -3.30 -6.72 12.95
CA ASP A 29 -2.46 -7.81 12.42
C ASP A 29 -3.11 -8.52 11.22
N GLN A 30 -3.39 -7.75 10.17
CA GLN A 30 -4.13 -8.21 9.00
C GLN A 30 -3.43 -7.84 7.69
N ILE A 31 -3.66 -8.65 6.66
CA ILE A 31 -3.18 -8.38 5.30
C ILE A 31 -4.38 -8.11 4.40
N VAL A 32 -4.30 -7.06 3.59
CA VAL A 32 -5.19 -6.86 2.44
C VAL A 32 -4.44 -7.20 1.17
N PHE A 33 -5.10 -7.87 0.23
CA PHE A 33 -4.58 -8.04 -1.12
C PHE A 33 -5.68 -7.89 -2.16
N SER A 34 -5.31 -7.37 -3.32
CA SER A 34 -6.22 -7.12 -4.44
C SER A 34 -6.12 -8.20 -5.50
N SER A 35 -7.23 -8.59 -6.10
CA SER A 35 -7.32 -9.50 -7.25
C SER A 35 -8.02 -8.79 -8.41
N ARG A 36 -7.26 -8.48 -9.47
CA ARG A 36 -7.80 -7.84 -10.68
C ARG A 36 -8.83 -8.73 -11.38
N ARG A 37 -8.67 -10.05 -11.31
CA ARG A 37 -9.53 -11.00 -12.06
C ARG A 37 -10.85 -11.26 -11.37
N LEU A 38 -10.86 -11.15 -10.04
CA LEU A 38 -12.08 -11.31 -9.26
C LEU A 38 -12.84 -10.00 -9.10
N ASP A 39 -12.27 -8.86 -9.51
CA ASP A 39 -12.84 -7.54 -9.24
C ASP A 39 -13.12 -7.36 -7.73
N GLU A 40 -12.21 -7.88 -6.90
CA GLU A 40 -12.31 -7.87 -5.44
C GLU A 40 -10.95 -7.64 -4.79
N PHE A 41 -10.98 -7.10 -3.57
CA PHE A 41 -9.91 -7.30 -2.62
C PHE A 41 -10.36 -8.15 -1.44
N PHE A 42 -9.40 -8.69 -0.70
CA PHE A 42 -9.61 -9.58 0.42
C PHE A 42 -8.75 -9.14 1.59
N VAL A 43 -9.29 -9.24 2.80
CA VAL A 43 -8.54 -9.12 4.05
C VAL A 43 -8.48 -10.49 4.72
N ILE A 44 -7.28 -10.86 5.16
CA ILE A 44 -6.99 -12.12 5.86
C ILE A 44 -6.25 -11.85 7.16
N ASP A 45 -6.39 -12.77 8.10
CA ASP A 45 -5.64 -12.76 9.36
C ASP A 45 -4.17 -13.12 9.08
N HIS A 46 -3.24 -12.23 9.44
CA HIS A 46 -1.80 -12.47 9.27
C HIS A 46 -1.25 -13.44 10.31
N SER A 47 -1.83 -13.48 11.50
CA SER A 47 -1.37 -14.33 12.62
C SER A 47 -1.70 -15.81 12.46
N THR A 48 -2.47 -16.17 11.43
CA THR A 48 -2.87 -17.56 11.16
C THR A 48 -1.68 -18.40 10.69
N THR A 49 -1.36 -19.45 11.45
CA THR A 49 -0.37 -20.47 11.06
C THR A 49 -0.84 -21.33 9.88
N THR A 50 0.08 -22.01 9.19
CA THR A 50 -0.27 -22.92 8.09
C THR A 50 -1.24 -24.02 8.52
N GLU A 51 -1.10 -24.55 9.74
CA GLU A 51 -2.01 -25.57 10.28
C GLU A 51 -3.41 -25.00 10.51
N GLN A 52 -3.52 -23.81 11.13
CA GLN A 52 -4.80 -23.13 11.36
C GLN A 52 -5.47 -22.71 10.05
N ALA A 53 -4.70 -22.38 9.01
CA ALA A 53 -5.20 -22.03 7.69
C ALA A 53 -5.97 -23.18 7.01
N THR A 54 -5.78 -24.43 7.46
CA THR A 54 -6.55 -25.58 6.95
C THR A 54 -7.98 -25.65 7.48
N GLY A 55 -8.28 -24.92 8.55
CA GLY A 55 -9.59 -24.90 9.21
C GLY A 55 -10.21 -23.51 9.27
N ASP A 56 -11.26 -23.39 10.08
CA ASP A 56 -12.05 -22.17 10.30
C ASP A 56 -11.81 -21.54 11.68
N THR A 57 -10.79 -22.01 12.40
CA THR A 57 -10.43 -21.56 13.76
C THR A 57 -8.92 -21.33 13.87
N GLY A 58 -8.52 -20.40 14.73
CA GLY A 58 -7.12 -19.98 14.89
C GLY A 58 -6.88 -18.55 14.41
N GLY A 59 -5.64 -18.07 14.58
CA GLY A 59 -5.31 -16.64 14.46
C GLY A 59 -5.95 -15.78 15.56
N ILE A 60 -5.54 -14.52 15.64
CA ILE A 60 -6.07 -13.47 16.52
C ILE A 60 -7.56 -13.25 16.24
N SER A 61 -7.96 -13.36 14.97
CA SER A 61 -9.36 -13.23 14.55
C SER A 61 -10.22 -14.45 14.89
N GLY A 62 -9.60 -15.58 15.27
CA GLY A 62 -10.31 -16.84 15.51
C GLY A 62 -10.98 -17.41 14.26
N LYS A 63 -10.48 -17.07 13.06
CA LYS A 63 -11.06 -17.41 11.76
C LYS A 63 -10.26 -18.43 10.95
N GLY A 64 -9.08 -18.84 11.41
CA GLY A 64 -8.22 -19.78 10.67
C GLY A 64 -7.96 -19.29 9.25
N GLY A 65 -8.18 -20.15 8.26
CA GLY A 65 -8.00 -19.84 6.83
C GLY A 65 -9.13 -19.05 6.17
N ASN A 66 -10.10 -18.55 6.93
CA ASN A 66 -11.21 -17.78 6.36
C ASN A 66 -10.80 -16.35 6.02
N ILE A 67 -11.44 -15.84 4.98
CA ILE A 67 -11.42 -14.41 4.62
C ILE A 67 -12.17 -13.62 5.69
N LEU A 68 -11.53 -12.58 6.24
CA LEU A 68 -12.13 -11.68 7.23
C LEU A 68 -13.09 -10.68 6.56
N TYR A 69 -12.67 -10.15 5.42
CA TYR A 69 -13.43 -9.16 4.65
C TYR A 69 -13.12 -9.29 3.17
N ARG A 70 -14.10 -8.97 2.33
CA ARG A 70 -13.95 -8.89 0.88
C ARG A 70 -14.94 -7.88 0.33
N TRP A 71 -14.55 -7.18 -0.73
CA TRP A 71 -15.39 -6.15 -1.31
C TRP A 71 -15.06 -5.95 -2.79
N GLY A 72 -16.05 -5.57 -3.59
CA GLY A 72 -15.91 -5.29 -5.02
C GLY A 72 -16.91 -6.02 -5.91
N ASN A 73 -16.98 -7.35 -5.82
CA ASN A 73 -17.88 -8.18 -6.63
C ASN A 73 -18.64 -9.22 -5.77
N PRO A 74 -19.81 -8.84 -5.20
CA PRO A 74 -20.63 -9.74 -4.39
C PRO A 74 -21.08 -11.04 -5.06
N GLN A 75 -21.13 -11.06 -6.39
CA GLN A 75 -21.51 -12.25 -7.16
C GLN A 75 -20.55 -13.43 -6.91
N ASN A 76 -19.27 -13.15 -6.67
CA ASN A 76 -18.23 -14.18 -6.47
C ASN A 76 -18.42 -15.05 -5.22
N TYR A 77 -19.34 -14.68 -4.33
CA TYR A 77 -19.72 -15.47 -3.16
C TYR A 77 -21.23 -15.56 -2.95
N GLY A 78 -22.00 -15.35 -4.03
CA GLY A 78 -23.44 -15.58 -4.05
C GLY A 78 -24.26 -14.59 -3.21
N ARG A 79 -23.75 -13.36 -3.04
CA ARG A 79 -24.42 -12.30 -2.25
C ARG A 79 -24.76 -11.05 -3.06
N GLY A 80 -24.85 -11.21 -4.37
CA GLY A 80 -25.29 -10.18 -5.31
C GLY A 80 -25.23 -10.68 -6.74
N THR A 81 -25.34 -9.73 -7.66
CA THR A 81 -25.38 -9.91 -9.11
C THR A 81 -24.35 -9.00 -9.77
N GLU A 82 -24.23 -9.06 -11.09
CA GLU A 82 -23.36 -8.17 -11.86
C GLU A 82 -23.66 -6.68 -11.61
N SER A 83 -24.91 -6.30 -11.33
CA SER A 83 -25.25 -4.90 -11.03
C SER A 83 -24.77 -4.42 -9.67
N ASP A 84 -24.38 -5.34 -8.79
CA ASP A 84 -23.83 -5.04 -7.46
C ASP A 84 -22.30 -4.94 -7.50
N ARG A 85 -21.66 -5.14 -8.67
CA ARG A 85 -20.21 -5.01 -8.82
C ARG A 85 -19.81 -3.54 -8.75
N MET A 86 -18.89 -3.22 -7.84
CA MET A 86 -18.36 -1.88 -7.61
C MET A 86 -16.94 -1.69 -8.14
N LEU A 87 -16.19 -2.79 -8.29
CA LEU A 87 -14.82 -2.77 -8.82
C LEU A 87 -14.75 -3.37 -10.21
N ASN A 88 -13.78 -2.91 -11.00
CA ASN A 88 -13.44 -3.53 -12.27
C ASN A 88 -11.95 -3.30 -12.55
N ALA A 89 -11.21 -4.41 -12.54
CA ALA A 89 -9.78 -4.44 -12.80
C ALA A 89 -8.91 -3.56 -11.89
N GLN A 90 -9.34 -3.32 -10.65
CA GLN A 90 -8.71 -2.42 -9.68
C GLN A 90 -7.25 -2.78 -9.34
N HIS A 91 -6.50 -1.77 -8.91
CA HIS A 91 -5.12 -1.87 -8.44
C HIS A 91 -4.89 -1.00 -7.20
N GLY A 92 -3.74 -1.22 -6.56
CA GLY A 92 -3.24 -0.31 -5.53
C GLY A 92 -4.13 -0.23 -4.30
N VAL A 93 -4.82 -1.32 -3.94
CA VAL A 93 -5.58 -1.40 -2.70
C VAL A 93 -4.61 -1.35 -1.53
N ASN A 94 -4.76 -0.34 -0.67
CA ASN A 94 -3.94 -0.11 0.52
C ASN A 94 -4.79 0.52 1.64
N TRP A 95 -4.39 0.31 2.89
CA TRP A 95 -4.92 1.07 4.01
C TRP A 95 -4.32 2.46 4.03
N ILE A 96 -5.12 3.44 4.42
CA ILE A 96 -4.61 4.74 4.82
C ILE A 96 -3.85 4.56 6.14
N PRO A 97 -2.57 4.97 6.23
CA PRO A 97 -1.76 4.80 7.42
C PRO A 97 -2.36 5.43 8.67
N ILE A 98 -1.99 4.90 9.84
CA ILE A 98 -2.34 5.51 11.13
C ILE A 98 -1.78 6.93 11.22
N ASN A 99 -2.53 7.83 11.86
CA ASN A 99 -2.25 9.27 11.96
C ASN A 99 -2.42 10.07 10.66
N TYR A 100 -2.89 9.46 9.57
CA TYR A 100 -3.22 10.18 8.34
C TYR A 100 -4.73 10.46 8.33
N PRO A 101 -5.21 11.55 7.70
CA PRO A 101 -6.64 11.77 7.55
C PRO A 101 -7.28 10.57 6.83
N GLY A 102 -8.32 9.97 7.42
CA GLY A 102 -8.93 8.73 6.90
C GLY A 102 -8.22 7.45 7.35
N GLU A 103 -7.39 7.49 8.39
CA GLU A 103 -6.71 6.30 8.95
C GLU A 103 -7.63 5.07 9.03
N ASN A 104 -7.06 3.90 8.70
CA ASN A 104 -7.77 2.61 8.58
C ASN A 104 -8.85 2.51 7.50
N ASN A 105 -9.18 3.58 6.77
CA ASN A 105 -9.92 3.46 5.52
C ASN A 105 -9.05 2.79 4.46
N ILE A 106 -9.67 2.34 3.37
CA ILE A 106 -8.98 1.67 2.26
C ILE A 106 -9.05 2.58 1.03
N LEU A 107 -7.88 2.91 0.46
CA LEU A 107 -7.77 3.57 -0.83
C LEU A 107 -7.60 2.55 -1.95
N ILE A 108 -8.25 2.82 -3.08
CA ILE A 108 -8.26 1.93 -4.23
C ILE A 108 -8.21 2.76 -5.51
N PHE A 109 -7.40 2.34 -6.46
CA PHE A 109 -7.49 2.79 -7.84
C PHE A 109 -8.35 1.81 -8.62
N ASN A 110 -9.57 2.19 -8.96
CA ASN A 110 -10.50 1.36 -9.72
C ASN A 110 -10.38 1.72 -11.21
N ASN A 111 -9.76 0.84 -11.98
CA ASN A 111 -9.26 1.15 -13.31
C ASN A 111 -10.37 1.42 -14.33
N ASN A 112 -11.45 0.63 -14.33
CA ASN A 112 -12.52 0.78 -15.33
C ASN A 112 -13.92 0.45 -14.78
N PRO A 113 -14.44 1.19 -13.79
CA PRO A 113 -15.73 0.89 -13.16
C PRO A 113 -16.89 0.75 -14.16
N SER A 114 -16.91 1.51 -15.26
CA SER A 114 -17.95 1.39 -16.28
C SER A 114 -17.82 0.16 -17.18
N GLY A 115 -16.63 -0.44 -17.25
CA GLY A 115 -16.28 -1.48 -18.21
C GLY A 115 -16.28 -0.99 -19.67
N SER A 116 -16.30 0.33 -19.90
CA SER A 116 -16.31 0.90 -21.25
C SER A 116 -14.94 0.85 -21.92
N SER A 117 -14.91 0.88 -23.25
CA SER A 117 -13.66 0.93 -24.02
C SER A 117 -12.92 2.26 -23.84
N ASP A 118 -13.66 3.33 -23.61
CA ASP A 118 -13.12 4.69 -23.48
C ASP A 118 -12.53 4.91 -22.08
N GLY A 119 -12.93 4.08 -21.11
CA GLY A 119 -12.37 4.07 -19.77
C GLY A 119 -12.86 5.21 -18.89
N ASN A 120 -12.85 5.01 -17.58
CA ASN A 120 -13.22 6.05 -16.60
C ASN A 120 -12.62 5.75 -15.22
N SER A 121 -11.29 5.79 -15.12
CA SER A 121 -10.63 5.44 -13.86
C SER A 121 -11.09 6.33 -12.72
N ILE A 122 -11.20 5.76 -11.53
CA ILE A 122 -11.63 6.46 -10.33
C ILE A 122 -10.78 6.03 -9.15
N VAL A 123 -10.38 7.00 -8.33
CA VAL A 123 -9.82 6.73 -7.00
C VAL A 123 -10.96 6.76 -6.01
N ILE A 124 -11.07 5.72 -5.18
CA ILE A 124 -12.11 5.61 -4.16
C ILE A 124 -11.49 5.38 -2.79
N GLU A 125 -12.12 5.96 -1.77
CA GLU A 125 -11.89 5.68 -0.36
C GLU A 125 -13.09 4.94 0.21
N LEU A 126 -12.82 3.86 0.95
CA LEU A 126 -13.82 3.05 1.60
C LEU A 126 -13.61 3.06 3.11
N VAL A 127 -14.68 3.26 3.87
CA VAL A 127 -14.73 2.95 5.29
C VAL A 127 -15.20 1.51 5.43
N PRO A 128 -14.32 0.53 5.71
CA PRO A 128 -14.77 -0.85 5.88
C PRO A 128 -15.64 -0.98 7.14
N PRO A 129 -16.56 -1.96 7.21
CA PRO A 129 -17.43 -2.18 8.37
C PRO A 129 -16.68 -2.90 9.50
N VAL A 130 -15.48 -2.41 9.85
CA VAL A 130 -14.61 -3.00 10.87
C VAL A 130 -15.12 -2.66 12.27
N GLU A 131 -15.16 -3.66 13.13
CA GLU A 131 -15.51 -3.57 14.56
C GLU A 131 -14.23 -3.40 15.39
N GLY A 132 -14.35 -2.95 16.64
CA GLY A 132 -13.18 -2.64 17.49
C GLY A 132 -12.24 -3.81 17.82
N ASN A 133 -12.58 -5.04 17.43
CA ASN A 133 -11.76 -6.24 17.55
C ASN A 133 -11.12 -6.67 16.20
N GLY A 134 -11.17 -5.82 15.17
CA GLY A 134 -10.67 -6.11 13.83
C GLY A 134 -11.55 -7.06 13.01
N GLN A 135 -12.71 -7.48 13.51
CA GLN A 135 -13.69 -8.23 12.73
C GLN A 135 -14.50 -7.32 11.82
N TYR A 136 -15.10 -7.86 10.77
CA TYR A 136 -15.89 -7.08 9.83
C TYR A 136 -17.36 -7.51 9.89
N PHE A 137 -18.23 -6.55 10.11
CA PHE A 137 -19.67 -6.81 10.16
C PHE A 137 -20.19 -7.21 8.79
N ILE A 138 -20.96 -8.30 8.75
CA ILE A 138 -21.74 -8.75 7.61
C ILE A 138 -23.06 -9.34 8.08
N SER A 139 -24.16 -8.90 7.48
CA SER A 139 -25.48 -9.45 7.78
C SER A 139 -25.62 -10.86 7.19
N GLN A 140 -26.63 -11.63 7.61
CA GLN A 140 -26.87 -12.94 6.99
C GLN A 140 -27.35 -12.85 5.54
N GLU A 141 -28.01 -11.75 5.17
CA GLU A 141 -28.75 -11.61 3.92
C GLU A 141 -28.08 -10.69 2.89
N SER A 142 -26.99 -10.00 3.25
CA SER A 142 -26.35 -8.99 2.40
C SER A 142 -24.86 -9.26 2.16
N ALA A 143 -24.32 -8.69 1.10
CA ALA A 143 -22.89 -8.58 0.89
C ALA A 143 -22.20 -7.79 2.03
N PHE A 144 -20.88 -7.88 2.11
CA PHE A 144 -20.10 -6.93 2.88
C PHE A 144 -20.34 -5.51 2.36
N GLY A 145 -20.62 -4.56 3.25
CA GLY A 145 -20.66 -3.14 2.92
C GLY A 145 -19.27 -2.53 2.83
N PRO A 146 -19.16 -1.22 2.53
CA PRO A 146 -20.26 -0.30 2.26
C PRO A 146 -20.84 -0.46 0.85
N SER A 147 -22.06 0.06 0.62
CA SER A 147 -22.69 0.10 -0.71
C SER A 147 -22.40 1.40 -1.49
N GLU A 148 -21.66 2.32 -0.88
CA GLU A 148 -21.31 3.62 -1.43
C GLU A 148 -19.86 3.95 -1.09
N TYR A 149 -19.24 4.85 -1.87
CA TYR A 149 -17.90 5.34 -1.58
C TYR A 149 -17.95 6.42 -0.51
N TYR A 150 -16.99 6.43 0.40
CA TYR A 150 -16.86 7.50 1.38
C TYR A 150 -16.35 8.78 0.72
N TRP A 151 -15.39 8.63 -0.18
CA TRP A 151 -14.82 9.69 -1.01
C TRP A 151 -14.42 9.12 -2.36
N SER A 152 -14.45 9.94 -3.40
CA SER A 152 -13.95 9.55 -4.72
C SER A 152 -13.49 10.75 -5.55
N PHE A 153 -12.54 10.50 -6.46
CA PHE A 153 -12.08 11.46 -7.45
C PHE A 153 -11.87 10.78 -8.81
N GLY A 154 -12.33 11.43 -9.88
CA GLY A 154 -12.42 10.84 -11.22
C GLY A 154 -13.74 10.12 -11.46
N GLY A 155 -13.71 9.02 -12.23
CA GLY A 155 -14.91 8.26 -12.63
C GLY A 155 -15.66 8.84 -13.84
N ASP A 156 -15.13 9.93 -14.39
CA ASP A 156 -15.52 10.54 -15.65
C ASP A 156 -14.38 10.35 -16.68
N SER A 157 -14.28 11.25 -17.67
CA SER A 157 -13.22 11.22 -18.69
C SER A 157 -11.97 12.02 -18.32
N SER A 158 -11.75 12.32 -17.03
CA SER A 158 -10.61 13.14 -16.57
C SER A 158 -9.26 12.43 -16.68
N PHE A 159 -9.22 11.13 -16.40
CA PHE A 159 -8.04 10.28 -16.54
C PHE A 159 -8.42 8.81 -16.67
N PHE A 160 -7.58 8.03 -17.33
CA PHE A 160 -7.79 6.60 -17.50
C PHE A 160 -6.49 5.81 -17.51
N SER A 161 -6.50 4.70 -16.78
CA SER A 161 -5.60 3.58 -17.04
C SER A 161 -6.28 2.25 -16.73
N ASN A 162 -6.25 1.33 -17.67
CA ASN A 162 -6.76 -0.03 -17.57
C ASN A 162 -5.80 -1.01 -16.85
N ILE A 163 -4.59 -0.55 -16.54
CA ILE A 163 -3.51 -1.33 -15.93
C ILE A 163 -2.81 -0.54 -14.82
N GLN A 164 -2.18 -1.28 -13.88
CA GLN A 164 -1.29 -0.70 -12.87
C GLN A 164 -1.97 0.48 -12.15
N SER A 165 -1.27 1.59 -11.89
CA SER A 165 -1.79 2.75 -11.17
C SER A 165 -1.95 2.51 -9.65
N GLY A 166 -2.25 3.59 -8.93
CA GLY A 166 -2.41 3.57 -7.49
C GLY A 166 -2.70 4.95 -6.91
N ALA A 167 -3.18 4.97 -5.68
CA ALA A 167 -3.43 6.20 -4.93
C ALA A 167 -3.00 6.03 -3.47
N PHE A 168 -2.37 7.06 -2.90
CA PHE A 168 -1.84 7.04 -1.54
C PHE A 168 -2.17 8.36 -0.83
N ARG A 169 -2.75 8.26 0.38
CA ARG A 169 -2.99 9.41 1.25
C ARG A 169 -1.66 9.93 1.78
N LEU A 170 -1.50 11.24 1.80
CA LEU A 170 -0.35 11.95 2.34
C LEU A 170 -0.65 12.48 3.76
N PRO A 171 0.37 12.77 4.60
CA PRO A 171 0.16 13.28 5.97
C PRO A 171 -0.65 14.57 6.03
N ASN A 172 -0.55 15.41 5.00
CA ASN A 172 -1.30 16.68 4.89
C ASN A 172 -2.77 16.49 4.48
N GLY A 173 -3.23 15.25 4.25
CA GLY A 173 -4.59 14.92 3.83
C GLY A 173 -4.82 14.88 2.32
N ASN A 174 -3.84 15.29 1.51
CA ASN A 174 -3.93 15.17 0.06
C ASN A 174 -3.75 13.72 -0.38
N THR A 175 -4.17 13.39 -1.59
CA THR A 175 -4.00 12.06 -2.17
C THR A 175 -3.13 12.15 -3.42
N LEU A 176 -1.99 11.46 -3.42
CA LEU A 176 -1.14 11.30 -4.59
C LEU A 176 -1.71 10.17 -5.46
N VAL A 177 -1.86 10.42 -6.75
CA VAL A 177 -2.40 9.48 -7.73
C VAL A 177 -1.38 9.27 -8.84
N THR A 178 -1.20 8.01 -9.25
CA THR A 178 -0.44 7.62 -10.44
C THR A 178 -1.39 7.04 -11.47
N VAL A 179 -1.37 7.55 -12.69
CA VAL A 179 -2.13 7.03 -13.84
C VAL A 179 -1.13 6.52 -14.87
N THR A 180 -0.94 5.20 -14.91
CA THR A 180 0.18 4.58 -15.62
C THR A 180 0.13 4.79 -17.13
N GLU A 181 -1.00 4.54 -17.79
CA GLU A 181 -1.07 4.63 -19.26
C GLU A 181 -0.99 6.06 -19.80
N GLU A 182 -1.30 7.05 -18.96
CA GLU A 182 -1.20 8.47 -19.31
C GLU A 182 0.11 9.12 -18.86
N ASN A 183 1.00 8.35 -18.22
CA ASN A 183 2.25 8.87 -17.66
C ASN A 183 2.04 10.11 -16.77
N TYR A 184 0.93 10.10 -16.04
CA TYR A 184 0.41 11.25 -15.32
C TYR A 184 0.40 10.98 -13.82
N LEU A 185 0.96 11.91 -13.06
CA LEU A 185 0.92 11.92 -11.60
C LEU A 185 0.30 13.22 -11.16
N PHE A 186 -0.56 13.15 -10.14
CA PHE A 186 -1.16 14.36 -9.58
C PHE A 186 -1.48 14.18 -8.11
N GLU A 187 -1.58 15.31 -7.41
CA GLU A 187 -1.97 15.41 -6.02
C GLU A 187 -3.30 16.15 -5.93
N VAL A 188 -4.30 15.51 -5.33
CA VAL A 188 -5.62 16.10 -5.11
C VAL A 188 -5.84 16.43 -3.64
N ASP A 189 -6.37 17.61 -3.35
CA ASP A 189 -6.69 18.03 -2.00
C ASP A 189 -8.10 17.60 -1.54
N SER A 190 -8.41 17.87 -0.27
CA SER A 190 -9.73 17.57 0.31
C SER A 190 -10.90 18.34 -0.34
N ASN A 191 -10.63 19.40 -1.11
CA ASN A 191 -11.62 20.17 -1.87
C ASN A 191 -11.77 19.66 -3.32
N LEU A 192 -11.21 18.49 -3.62
CA LEU A 192 -11.21 17.88 -4.96
C LEU A 192 -10.49 18.74 -6.00
N GLN A 193 -9.48 19.51 -5.58
CA GLN A 193 -8.66 20.31 -6.48
C GLN A 193 -7.30 19.64 -6.70
N ILE A 194 -6.86 19.60 -7.95
CA ILE A 194 -5.49 19.20 -8.29
C ILE A 194 -4.56 20.35 -7.88
N VAL A 195 -3.70 20.10 -6.89
CA VAL A 195 -2.78 21.11 -6.32
C VAL A 195 -1.35 20.95 -6.80
N TRP A 196 -1.04 19.80 -7.40
CA TRP A 196 0.23 19.52 -8.05
C TRP A 196 0.03 18.46 -9.12
N GLU A 197 0.76 18.55 -10.22
CA GLU A 197 0.72 17.55 -11.28
C GLU A 197 2.05 17.45 -12.04
N TYR A 198 2.29 16.30 -12.65
CA TYR A 198 3.47 16.01 -13.44
C TYR A 198 3.19 14.96 -14.52
N PHE A 199 3.61 15.27 -15.75
CA PHE A 199 3.56 14.35 -16.89
C PHE A 199 4.98 13.86 -17.20
N LEU A 200 5.26 12.56 -17.09
CA LEU A 200 6.62 12.02 -17.31
C LEU A 200 7.13 12.26 -18.73
N ASP A 201 6.22 12.27 -19.71
CA ASP A 201 6.52 12.46 -21.13
C ASP A 201 7.19 13.82 -21.42
N THR A 202 7.15 14.75 -20.47
CA THR A 202 7.84 16.03 -20.55
C THR A 202 9.37 15.89 -20.43
N ASN A 203 9.88 14.75 -19.94
CA ASN A 203 11.31 14.47 -19.86
C ASN A 203 11.70 13.37 -20.86
N PRO A 204 12.40 13.72 -21.97
CA PRO A 204 12.74 12.75 -23.01
C PRO A 204 13.74 11.67 -22.56
N ASN A 205 14.37 11.83 -21.38
CA ASN A 205 15.29 10.84 -20.82
C ASN A 205 14.58 9.80 -19.93
N LEU A 206 13.31 10.01 -19.59
CA LEU A 206 12.51 9.04 -18.85
C LEU A 206 11.72 8.20 -19.87
N MET A 207 12.13 6.95 -20.05
CA MET A 207 11.44 6.00 -20.91
C MET A 207 10.56 5.07 -20.08
N GLY A 208 9.39 4.71 -20.62
CA GLY A 208 8.48 3.75 -20.01
C GLY A 208 7.33 4.40 -19.26
N ALA A 209 6.64 3.59 -18.45
CA ALA A 209 5.47 4.02 -17.68
C ALA A 209 5.73 3.89 -16.18
N THR A 210 5.09 4.74 -15.39
CA THR A 210 5.18 4.68 -13.93
C THR A 210 4.11 3.75 -13.38
N ALA A 211 4.53 2.64 -12.77
CA ALA A 211 3.61 1.70 -12.13
C ALA A 211 2.89 2.33 -10.93
N ARG A 212 3.67 2.95 -10.04
CA ARG A 212 3.23 3.66 -8.83
C ARG A 212 4.27 4.71 -8.46
N ALA A 213 3.82 5.75 -7.77
CA ALA A 213 4.68 6.73 -7.13
C ALA A 213 4.36 6.83 -5.64
N ILE A 214 5.40 7.08 -4.85
CA ILE A 214 5.33 7.39 -3.42
C ILE A 214 6.05 8.71 -3.22
N LYS A 215 5.46 9.59 -2.42
CA LYS A 215 6.07 10.87 -2.04
C LYS A 215 6.86 10.67 -0.75
N TYR A 216 8.11 11.10 -0.78
CA TYR A 216 8.98 11.15 0.38
C TYR A 216 9.26 12.61 0.73
N GLU A 217 9.49 12.86 2.02
CA GLU A 217 10.02 14.15 2.46
C GLU A 217 11.37 14.43 1.79
N PRO A 218 11.73 15.70 1.50
CA PRO A 218 13.00 16.02 0.82
C PRO A 218 14.25 15.41 1.47
N ASN A 219 14.21 15.24 2.79
CA ASN A 219 15.32 14.69 3.58
C ASN A 219 15.20 13.19 3.84
N TYR A 220 14.27 12.48 3.19
CA TYR A 220 14.05 11.06 3.45
C TYR A 220 15.30 10.21 3.18
N PHE A 221 16.08 10.50 2.14
CA PHE A 221 17.36 9.80 1.91
C PHE A 221 18.56 10.53 2.52
N HIS A 222 18.31 11.49 3.41
CA HIS A 222 19.36 12.18 4.15
C HIS A 222 19.49 11.55 5.53
N PHE A 223 20.42 10.62 5.63
CA PHE A 223 20.80 10.00 6.89
C PHE A 223 21.91 10.82 7.55
N GLN A 224 21.79 11.04 8.85
CA GLN A 224 22.77 11.79 9.60
C GLN A 224 24.07 10.98 9.70
N VAL A 225 25.22 11.64 9.58
CA VAL A 225 26.52 11.02 9.92
C VAL A 225 26.48 10.62 11.40
N GLY A 226 26.72 9.34 11.69
CA GLY A 226 26.50 8.69 12.98
C GLY A 226 25.28 7.76 13.04
N ASP A 227 24.32 7.88 12.12
CA ASP A 227 23.22 6.90 11.94
C ASP A 227 23.69 5.80 10.98
N ILE A 228 24.15 4.69 11.54
CA ILE A 228 24.85 3.62 10.82
C ILE A 228 23.87 2.56 10.33
N ASN A 229 22.74 2.38 11.02
CA ASN A 229 21.70 1.44 10.61
C ASN A 229 20.63 2.05 9.68
N TYR A 230 20.70 3.35 9.40
CA TYR A 230 19.80 4.10 8.52
C TYR A 230 18.36 4.16 9.05
N ASN A 231 18.17 4.25 10.38
CA ASN A 231 16.85 4.32 11.01
C ASN A 231 16.43 5.74 11.44
N TYR A 232 17.23 6.76 11.11
CA TYR A 232 17.04 8.17 11.49
C TYR A 232 17.25 8.49 12.97
N GLU A 233 17.75 7.56 13.77
CA GLU A 233 18.12 7.74 15.17
C GLU A 233 19.63 7.53 15.34
N ILE A 234 20.27 8.32 16.21
CA ILE A 234 21.66 8.10 16.61
C ILE A 234 21.64 7.57 18.03
N GLU A 235 21.90 6.27 18.18
CA GLU A 235 21.71 5.55 19.43
C GLU A 235 22.82 4.53 19.72
N LEU A 236 22.68 3.80 20.83
CA LEU A 236 23.69 2.82 21.25
C LEU A 236 23.87 1.68 20.23
N PHE A 237 22.85 1.42 19.42
CA PHE A 237 22.93 0.40 18.39
C PHE A 237 23.92 0.79 17.28
N ASP A 238 24.00 2.07 16.90
CA ASP A 238 25.01 2.56 15.96
C ASP A 238 26.43 2.36 16.51
N LEU A 239 26.60 2.55 17.82
CA LEU A 239 27.89 2.30 18.48
C LEU A 239 28.31 0.83 18.39
N LEU A 240 27.37 -0.11 18.44
CA LEU A 240 27.67 -1.53 18.24
C LEU A 240 28.14 -1.79 16.81
N LEU A 241 27.44 -1.21 15.83
CA LEU A 241 27.75 -1.38 14.41
C LEU A 241 29.11 -0.79 14.02
N ILE A 242 29.47 0.40 14.51
CA ILE A 242 30.79 0.98 14.19
C ILE A 242 31.94 0.12 14.72
N VAL A 243 31.76 -0.49 15.91
CA VAL A 243 32.75 -1.39 16.50
C VAL A 243 32.86 -2.68 15.68
N GLU A 244 31.74 -3.24 15.22
CA GLU A 244 31.75 -4.39 14.31
C GLU A 244 32.46 -4.05 12.99
N ILE A 245 32.22 -2.87 12.42
CA ILE A 245 32.88 -2.42 11.19
C ILE A 245 34.40 -2.38 11.34
N ILE A 246 34.88 -1.79 12.44
CA ILE A 246 36.32 -1.67 12.73
C ILE A 246 36.95 -3.05 13.01
N TYR A 247 36.25 -3.89 13.79
CA TYR A 247 36.81 -5.16 14.25
C TYR A 247 36.83 -6.24 13.16
N ASP A 248 35.72 -6.37 12.42
CA ASP A 248 35.57 -7.42 11.41
C ASP A 248 35.95 -6.94 9.99
N ASN A 249 36.43 -5.70 9.84
CA ASN A 249 36.82 -5.10 8.56
C ASN A 249 35.67 -5.17 7.53
N TYR A 250 34.44 -4.85 7.97
CA TYR A 250 33.28 -4.79 7.09
C TYR A 250 33.41 -3.68 6.05
N THR A 251 32.51 -3.71 5.07
CA THR A 251 32.39 -2.67 4.03
C THR A 251 32.35 -1.27 4.65
N PHE A 252 33.16 -0.36 4.14
CA PHE A 252 33.13 1.06 4.51
C PHE A 252 31.71 1.62 4.35
N LEU A 253 31.19 2.23 5.42
CA LEU A 253 29.93 2.95 5.43
C LEU A 253 30.21 4.42 5.70
N GLY A 254 29.85 5.30 4.76
CA GLY A 254 30.12 6.74 4.88
C GLY A 254 29.48 7.40 6.10
N ASN A 255 28.42 6.82 6.67
CA ASN A 255 27.81 7.32 7.91
C ASN A 255 28.60 6.94 9.17
N ALA A 256 29.49 5.95 9.09
CA ALA A 256 30.38 5.54 10.18
C ALA A 256 31.72 6.30 10.16
N ASP A 257 31.99 7.10 9.12
CA ASP A 257 33.12 8.04 9.03
C ASP A 257 32.63 9.42 9.52
N LEU A 258 32.73 9.63 10.84
CA LEU A 258 32.16 10.80 11.51
C LEU A 258 32.99 12.07 11.30
N ASN A 259 34.30 11.92 11.11
CA ASN A 259 35.19 13.05 10.85
C ASN A 259 35.39 13.33 9.35
N GLN A 260 34.86 12.46 8.48
CA GLN A 260 34.91 12.53 7.01
C GLN A 260 36.33 12.49 6.44
N ASP A 261 37.24 11.77 7.09
CA ASP A 261 38.64 11.63 6.65
C ASP A 261 38.88 10.43 5.71
N GLY A 262 37.84 9.64 5.45
CA GLY A 262 37.88 8.45 4.59
C GLY A 262 38.34 7.19 5.31
N THR A 263 38.48 7.24 6.63
CA THR A 263 38.81 6.12 7.51
C THR A 263 37.73 5.96 8.59
N ILE A 264 37.49 4.73 9.03
CA ILE A 264 36.60 4.43 10.16
C ILE A 264 37.48 3.87 11.26
N ASP A 265 37.69 4.64 12.33
CA ASP A 265 38.59 4.27 13.43
C ASP A 265 38.09 4.72 14.82
N GLU A 266 38.97 4.63 15.82
CA GLU A 266 38.64 5.00 17.21
C GLU A 266 38.19 6.47 17.35
N THR A 267 38.60 7.34 16.43
CA THR A 267 38.18 8.75 16.37
C THR A 267 36.68 8.83 16.12
N ASP A 268 36.15 8.02 15.20
CA ASP A 268 34.73 8.00 14.85
C ASP A 268 33.88 7.43 15.99
N ILE A 269 34.38 6.41 16.68
CA ILE A 269 33.75 5.89 17.92
C ILE A 269 33.59 7.02 18.94
N ASN A 270 34.64 7.78 19.20
CA ASN A 270 34.61 8.86 20.19
C ASN A 270 33.65 9.98 19.79
N LEU A 271 33.61 10.34 18.50
CA LEU A 271 32.67 11.32 17.97
C LEU A 271 31.22 10.83 18.11
N LEU A 272 30.96 9.55 17.87
CA LEU A 272 29.62 8.95 17.95
C LEU A 272 29.13 8.93 19.40
N ILE A 273 30.00 8.57 20.34
CA ILE A 273 29.71 8.64 21.77
C ILE A 273 29.33 10.06 22.19
N ASN A 274 30.07 11.08 21.73
CA ASN A 274 29.75 12.47 22.06
C ASN A 274 28.40 12.89 21.50
N GLN A 275 28.07 12.49 20.26
CA GLN A 275 26.77 12.76 19.65
C GLN A 275 25.62 12.10 20.44
N ILE A 276 25.75 10.82 20.80
CA ILE A 276 24.74 10.09 21.60
C ILE A 276 24.56 10.74 22.98
N LEU A 277 25.66 11.15 23.62
CA LEU A 277 25.63 11.73 24.97
C LEU A 277 25.29 13.24 24.97
N GLN A 278 25.19 13.88 23.80
CA GLN A 278 25.02 15.32 23.62
C GLN A 278 26.10 16.16 24.33
N LEU A 279 27.35 15.67 24.33
CA LEU A 279 28.54 16.33 24.91
C LEU A 279 29.28 17.17 23.86
#